data_AF-A0A353H8I9-F1
#
_entry.id   AF-A0A353H8I9-F1
#
_cell.length_a   1.000
_cell.length_b   1.000
_cell.length_c   1.000
_cell.angle_alpha   90.00
_cell.angle_beta   90.00
_cell.angle_gamma   90.00
#
_symmetry.space_group_name_H-M   'P 1'
#
loop_
_entity.id
_entity.type
_entity.pdbx_description
1 polymer ?
#
loop_
_entity_poly.entity_id
_entity_poly.type
_entity_poly.pdbx_seq_one_letter_code
_entity_poly.pdbx_strand_id
1 'polypeptide(L)'
;MENKEEKFVCANCGYTADGKFEGDICPKCGQTFWKCGECGFLITAVMPPDVCPQYKEKCDFLNVTCYTPEYGGPGHIDPRL
;
A
#
# COMPACT_ATOMS: atom_id res chain seq x y z
N MET A 1 -16.36 25.03 -6.48
CA MET A 1 -15.42 24.00 -6.96
C MET A 1 -14.85 23.29 -5.74
N GLU A 2 -15.32 22.09 -5.44
CA GLU A 2 -14.77 21.25 -4.38
C GLU A 2 -13.38 20.77 -4.82
N ASN A 3 -12.32 21.39 -4.28
CA ASN A 3 -11.00 20.77 -4.27
C ASN A 3 -11.05 19.64 -3.24
N LYS A 4 -11.50 18.45 -3.67
CA LYS A 4 -11.16 17.22 -2.96
C LYS A 4 -9.65 17.07 -3.13
N GLU A 5 -8.89 17.61 -2.19
CA GLU A 5 -7.47 17.30 -2.04
C GLU A 5 -7.41 15.80 -1.69
N GLU A 6 -7.29 14.94 -2.70
CA GLU A 6 -7.07 13.50 -2.53
C GLU A 6 -5.67 13.32 -1.93
N LYS A 7 -5.57 13.44 -0.61
CA LYS A 7 -4.31 13.30 0.13
C LYS A 7 -3.94 11.84 0.19
N PHE A 8 -2.91 11.46 -0.57
CA PHE A 8 -2.37 10.11 -0.54
C PHE A 8 -1.29 10.04 0.52
N VAL A 9 -1.47 9.14 1.48
CA VAL A 9 -0.51 8.96 2.56
C VAL A 9 0.19 7.61 2.38
N CYS A 10 1.51 7.60 2.59
CA CYS A 10 2.29 6.38 2.56
C CYS A 10 2.14 5.62 3.89
N ALA A 11 1.69 4.36 3.84
CA ALA A 11 1.46 3.53 5.02
C ALA A 11 2.73 3.21 5.82
N ASN A 12 3.90 3.27 5.20
CA ASN A 12 5.17 2.95 5.86
C ASN A 12 5.84 4.17 6.52
N CYS A 13 5.82 5.33 5.84
CA CYS A 13 6.61 6.49 6.27
C CYS A 13 5.77 7.73 6.61
N GLY A 14 4.44 7.66 6.47
CA GLY A 14 3.51 8.75 6.74
C GLY A 14 3.64 9.95 5.79
N TYR A 15 4.32 9.78 4.66
CA TYR A 15 4.47 10.84 3.67
C TYR A 15 3.14 11.11 2.97
N THR A 16 2.68 12.35 3.03
CA THR A 16 1.47 12.81 2.36
C THR A 16 1.83 13.53 1.08
N ALA A 17 1.19 13.17 -0.03
CA ALA A 17 1.24 13.92 -1.28
C ALA A 17 -0.15 14.46 -1.63
N ASP A 18 -0.16 15.66 -2.20
CA ASP A 18 -1.36 16.33 -2.74
C ASP A 18 -1.79 15.78 -4.11
N GLY A 19 -1.19 14.68 -4.58
CA GLY A 19 -1.50 14.02 -5.85
C GLY A 19 -1.22 12.52 -5.80
N LYS A 20 -1.81 11.77 -6.75
CA LYS A 20 -1.62 10.33 -6.88
C LYS A 20 -0.14 10.03 -7.06
N PHE A 21 0.42 9.08 -6.29
CA PHE A 21 1.79 8.63 -6.51
C PHE A 21 1.94 8.15 -7.97
N GLU A 22 3.02 8.56 -8.64
CA GLU A 22 3.32 8.14 -10.01
C GLU A 22 3.71 6.66 -10.01
N GLY A 23 2.74 5.81 -10.37
CA GLY A 23 2.84 4.39 -10.10
C GLY A 23 2.79 4.10 -8.60
N ASP A 24 2.82 2.84 -8.22
CA ASP A 24 2.73 2.45 -6.81
C ASP A 24 4.02 2.72 -6.02
N ILE A 25 4.72 3.82 -6.29
CA ILE A 25 6.04 4.13 -5.73
C ILE A 25 5.94 5.37 -4.86
N CYS A 26 6.30 5.23 -3.58
CA CYS A 26 6.35 6.38 -2.70
C CYS A 26 7.54 7.27 -3.06
N PRO A 27 7.38 8.57 -3.36
CA PRO A 27 8.48 9.46 -3.77
C PRO A 27 9.49 9.71 -2.65
N LYS A 28 9.08 9.57 -1.38
CA LYS A 28 9.97 9.69 -0.22
C LYS A 28 10.80 8.43 0.02
N CYS A 29 10.23 7.25 -0.24
CA CYS A 29 10.89 5.96 0.00
C CYS A 29 11.55 5.37 -1.25
N GLY A 30 11.18 5.86 -2.44
CA GLY A 30 11.60 5.33 -3.73
C GLY A 30 11.19 3.87 -3.98
N GLN A 31 10.24 3.34 -3.20
CA GLN A 31 9.88 1.92 -3.23
C GLN A 31 8.38 1.71 -3.04
N THR A 32 7.93 0.53 -3.47
CA THR A 32 6.55 0.02 -3.36
C THR A 32 6.43 -0.87 -2.13
N PHE A 33 5.34 -0.70 -1.41
CA PHE A 33 4.98 -1.45 -0.22
C PHE A 33 3.87 -2.44 -0.57
N TRP A 34 4.12 -3.69 -0.21
CA TRP A 34 3.19 -4.78 -0.42
C TRP A 34 2.83 -5.40 0.91
N LYS A 35 1.55 -5.68 1.12
CA LYS A 35 1.05 -6.36 2.32
C LYS A 35 0.50 -7.71 1.89
N CYS A 36 1.00 -8.81 2.45
CA CYS A 36 0.39 -10.11 2.17
C CYS A 36 -1.02 -10.15 2.79
N GLY A 37 -2.00 -10.56 1.99
CA GLY A 37 -3.39 -10.73 2.41
C GLY A 37 -3.57 -11.82 3.48
N GLU A 38 -2.74 -12.86 3.46
CA GLU A 38 -2.86 -14.02 4.36
C GLU A 38 -2.38 -13.70 5.79
N CYS A 39 -1.16 -13.17 5.93
CA CYS A 39 -0.52 -12.97 7.24
C CYS A 39 -0.40 -11.50 7.66
N GLY A 40 -0.67 -10.56 6.76
CA GLY A 40 -0.48 -9.12 7.01
C GLY A 40 0.98 -8.65 6.97
N PHE A 41 1.92 -9.49 6.54
CA PHE A 41 3.34 -9.11 6.42
C PHE A 41 3.54 -8.01 5.39
N LEU A 42 4.26 -6.97 5.79
CA LEU A 42 4.54 -5.81 4.96
C LEU A 42 5.97 -5.92 4.41
N ILE A 43 6.10 -5.99 3.10
CA ILE A 43 7.38 -6.07 2.38
C ILE A 43 7.55 -4.85 1.48
N THR A 44 8.78 -4.35 1.42
CA THR A 44 9.15 -3.24 0.54
C THR A 44 9.94 -3.80 -0.64
N ALA A 45 9.37 -3.76 -1.83
CA ALA A 45 9.99 -4.30 -3.04
C ALA A 45 9.36 -3.67 -4.29
N VAL A 46 10.11 -3.56 -5.38
CA VAL A 46 9.59 -3.04 -6.67
C VAL A 46 8.49 -3.95 -7.23
N MET A 47 8.60 -5.26 -7.00
CA MET A 47 7.62 -6.27 -7.40
C MET A 47 7.30 -7.18 -6.21
N PRO A 48 6.05 -7.65 -6.08
CA PRO A 48 5.68 -8.56 -5.01
C PRO A 48 6.35 -9.91 -5.24
N PRO A 49 6.85 -10.59 -4.19
CA PRO A 49 7.32 -11.94 -4.34
C PRO A 49 6.14 -12.90 -4.48
N ASP A 50 6.27 -13.93 -5.32
CA ASP A 50 5.30 -15.03 -5.39
C ASP A 50 5.13 -15.74 -4.05
N VAL A 51 6.19 -15.77 -3.23
CA VAL A 51 6.25 -16.52 -1.97
C VAL A 51 6.51 -15.56 -0.82
N CYS A 52 5.69 -15.63 0.23
CA CYS A 52 5.87 -14.78 1.39
C CYS A 52 7.01 -15.28 2.28
N PRO A 53 7.94 -14.41 2.70
CA PRO A 53 9.07 -14.82 3.55
C PRO A 53 8.65 -15.26 4.97
N GLN A 54 7.43 -14.93 5.43
CA GLN A 54 6.95 -15.27 6.77
C GLN A 54 6.59 -16.75 6.92
N TYR A 55 5.83 -17.30 5.97
CA TYR A 55 5.34 -18.69 6.01
C TYR A 55 5.83 -19.52 4.81
N LYS A 56 6.54 -18.90 3.85
CA LYS A 56 7.19 -19.54 2.70
C LYS A 56 6.22 -20.25 1.75
N GLU A 57 5.00 -19.75 1.62
CA GLU A 57 4.01 -20.22 0.65
C GLU A 57 3.58 -19.09 -0.28
N LYS A 58 2.82 -19.44 -1.32
CA LYS A 58 2.33 -18.47 -2.29
C LYS A 58 1.22 -17.59 -1.69
N CYS A 59 1.27 -16.27 -1.91
CA CYS A 59 0.23 -15.34 -1.46
C CYS A 59 0.06 -14.15 -2.36
N ASP A 60 -1.16 -13.64 -2.34
CA ASP A 60 -1.50 -12.35 -2.90
C ASP A 60 -0.96 -11.22 -2.04
N PHE A 61 0.02 -10.53 -2.61
CA PHE A 61 0.59 -9.32 -2.05
C PHE A 61 -0.18 -8.12 -2.60
N LEU A 62 -0.81 -7.41 -1.68
CA LEU A 62 -1.66 -6.27 -1.95
C LEU A 62 -0.82 -5.00 -1.92
N ASN A 63 -0.97 -4.14 -2.92
CA ASN A 63 -0.26 -2.88 -2.94
C ASN A 63 -0.81 -1.93 -1.88
N VAL A 64 0.02 -1.56 -0.91
CA VAL A 64 -0.34 -0.65 0.19
C VAL A 64 0.55 0.60 0.21
N THR A 65 1.24 0.88 -0.90
CA THR A 65 2.11 2.06 -1.02
C THR A 65 1.35 3.37 -0.89
N CYS A 66 0.12 3.35 -1.41
CA CYS A 66 -0.73 4.50 -1.60
C CYS A 66 -2.10 4.15 -1.03
N TYR A 67 -2.46 4.72 0.12
CA TYR A 67 -3.85 4.66 0.56
C TYR A 67 -4.45 6.06 0.47
N THR A 68 -5.62 6.14 -0.17
CA THR A 68 -6.55 7.23 0.06
C THR A 68 -7.35 6.88 1.31
N PRO A 69 -7.55 7.83 2.26
CA PRO A 69 -8.35 7.58 3.46
C PRO A 69 -9.79 7.15 3.15
N GLU A 70 -10.28 7.39 1.93
CA GLU A 70 -11.59 6.94 1.44
C GLU A 70 -11.65 5.46 0.98
N TYR A 71 -10.51 4.76 0.82
CA TYR A 71 -10.43 3.37 0.32
C TYR A 71 -9.71 2.36 1.23
N GLY A 72 -9.31 2.74 2.44
CA GLY A 72 -8.58 1.78 3.30
C GLY A 72 -8.04 2.36 4.60
N GLY A 73 -8.90 3.00 5.38
CA GLY A 73 -8.55 3.46 6.73
C GLY A 73 -8.28 2.30 7.70
N PRO A 74 -7.58 2.53 8.83
CA PRO A 74 -7.37 1.54 9.87
C PRO A 74 -8.73 1.08 10.43
N GLY A 75 -9.16 -0.14 10.06
CA GLY A 75 -10.47 -0.71 10.36
C GLY A 75 -11.33 -1.04 9.14
N HIS A 76 -10.96 -0.57 7.94
CA HIS A 76 -11.61 -0.85 6.67
C HIS A 76 -10.61 -1.55 5.73
N ILE A 77 -10.26 -2.80 6.06
CA ILE A 77 -9.74 -3.73 5.04
C ILE A 77 -10.98 -4.11 4.23
N ASP A 78 -10.99 -3.81 2.94
CA ASP A 78 -12.10 -4.21 2.07
C ASP A 78 -12.27 -5.73 2.17
N PRO A 79 -13.40 -6.26 2.66
CA PRO A 79 -13.56 -7.69 2.94
C PRO A 79 -13.67 -8.55 1.67
N ARG A 80 -13.47 -7.96 0.48
CA ARG A 80 -13.46 -8.64 -0.83
C ARG A 80 -12.06 -8.80 -1.42
N LEU A 81 -11.04 -8.37 -0.67
CA LEU A 81 -9.62 -8.55 -0.96
C LEU A 81 -9.10 -9.66 -0.03
#